data_AF-A0A962NVL5-F1
#
_entry.id   AF-A0A962NVL5-F1
#
_cell.length_a   1.000
_cell.length_b   1.000
_cell.length_c   1.000
_cell.angle_alpha   90.00
_cell.angle_beta   90.00
_cell.angle_gamma   90.00
#
_symmetry.space_group_name_H-M   'P 1'
#
loop_
_entity.id
_entity.type
_entity.pdbx_description
1 polymer ?
#
loop_
_entity_poly.entity_id
_entity_poly.type
_entity_poly.pdbx_seq_one_letter_code
_entity_poly.pdbx_strand_id
1 'polypeptide(L)'
;MQALSLPYPDDLLLTSGKTPHDLEAELSFLLAAKLFEIHRLSLGKAAEFCNMPKLRFMYELGRLNIPVINLDDDQIADELRDD
;
A
#
# COMPACT_ATOMS: atom_id res chain seq x y z
N MET A 1 0.63 -18.80 -12.17
CA MET A 1 0.28 -17.99 -10.99
C MET A 1 0.98 -18.59 -9.79
N GLN A 2 1.63 -17.77 -8.96
CA GLN A 2 2.23 -18.21 -7.70
C GLN A 2 1.37 -17.65 -6.56
N ALA A 3 1.18 -18.44 -5.50
CA ALA A 3 0.41 -18.05 -4.33
C ALA A 3 1.33 -18.01 -3.11
N LEU A 4 1.25 -16.93 -2.33
CA LEU A 4 1.94 -16.77 -1.06
C LEU A 4 0.96 -17.15 0.05
N SER A 5 1.35 -18.10 0.93
CA SER A 5 0.60 -18.44 2.13
C SER A 5 1.38 -17.96 3.34
N LEU A 6 0.73 -17.17 4.20
CA LEU A 6 1.31 -16.59 5.40
C LEU A 6 0.50 -17.07 6.61
N PRO A 7 1.00 -18.03 7.41
CA PRO A 7 0.35 -18.34 8.68
C PRO A 7 0.42 -17.12 9.58
N TYR A 8 -0.69 -16.78 10.22
CA TYR A 8 -0.77 -15.75 11.24
C TYR A 8 -1.38 -16.32 12.53
N PRO A 9 -1.00 -15.78 13.70
CA PRO A 9 -1.56 -16.22 14.97
C PRO A 9 -3.08 -16.02 15.06
N ASP A 10 -3.80 -16.97 15.66
CA ASP A 10 -5.27 -16.87 15.82
C ASP A 10 -5.69 -15.68 16.69
N ASP A 11 -4.87 -15.28 17.64
CA ASP A 11 -5.10 -14.11 18.49
C ASP A 11 -5.03 -12.79 17.71
N LEU A 12 -4.40 -12.76 16.53
CA LEU A 12 -4.45 -11.60 15.64
C LEU A 12 -5.87 -11.33 15.12
N LEU A 13 -6.65 -12.38 14.83
CA LEU A 13 -8.07 -12.24 14.48
C LEU A 13 -8.88 -11.70 15.67
N LEU A 14 -8.64 -12.26 16.86
CA LEU A 14 -9.32 -11.85 18.10
C LEU A 14 -9.04 -10.38 18.46
N THR A 15 -7.78 -9.97 18.37
CA THR A 15 -7.34 -8.61 18.73
C THR A 15 -7.72 -7.57 17.69
N SER A 16 -7.75 -7.93 16.40
CA SER A 16 -8.17 -7.02 15.33
C SER A 16 -9.69 -6.78 15.30
N GLY A 17 -10.49 -7.72 15.82
CA GLY A 17 -11.95 -7.67 15.72
C GLY A 17 -12.47 -7.81 14.28
N LYS A 18 -11.62 -8.28 13.35
CA LYS A 18 -11.89 -8.39 11.92
C LYS A 18 -12.30 -9.81 11.54
N THR A 19 -12.99 -9.92 10.41
CA THR A 19 -13.12 -11.21 9.73
C THR A 19 -11.77 -11.63 9.15
N PRO A 20 -11.52 -12.94 8.95
CA PRO A 20 -10.29 -13.41 8.28
C PRO A 20 -10.04 -12.72 6.94
N HIS A 21 -11.09 -12.55 6.14
CA HIS A 21 -11.01 -11.87 4.85
C HIS A 21 -10.54 -10.41 4.98
N ASP A 22 -11.07 -9.66 5.95
CA ASP A 22 -10.70 -8.26 6.13
C ASP A 22 -9.27 -8.11 6.67
N LEU A 23 -8.84 -9.01 7.54
CA LEU A 23 -7.46 -9.06 8.02
C LEU A 23 -6.49 -9.40 6.89
N GLU A 24 -6.81 -10.40 6.07
CA GLU A 24 -5.96 -10.80 4.93
C GLU A 24 -5.87 -9.70 3.87
N ALA A 25 -6.97 -8.99 3.60
CA ALA A 25 -6.96 -7.82 2.72
C ALA A 25 -6.06 -6.69 3.27
N GLU A 26 -6.12 -6.42 4.58
CA GLU A 26 -5.23 -5.45 5.23
C GLU A 26 -3.77 -5.89 5.16
N LEU A 27 -3.46 -7.14 5.48
CA LEU A 27 -2.10 -7.67 5.44
C LEU A 27 -1.51 -7.60 4.01
N SER A 28 -2.32 -7.94 3.00
CA SER A 28 -1.93 -7.82 1.59
C SER A 28 -1.65 -6.37 1.19
N PHE A 29 -2.50 -5.44 1.62
CA PHE A 29 -2.27 -4.01 1.42
C PHE A 29 -0.99 -3.52 2.10
N LEU A 30 -0.77 -3.88 3.37
CA LEU A 30 0.43 -3.47 4.12
C LEU A 30 1.71 -4.02 3.48
N LEU A 31 1.69 -5.26 3.01
CA LEU A 31 2.81 -5.84 2.26
C LEU A 31 3.05 -5.11 0.94
N ALA A 32 1.99 -4.83 0.16
CA ALA A 32 2.09 -4.06 -1.07
C ALA A 32 2.64 -2.65 -0.84
N ALA A 33 2.14 -1.96 0.20
CA ALA A 33 2.58 -0.64 0.60
C ALA A 33 4.06 -0.64 0.97
N LYS A 34 4.51 -1.61 1.77
CA LYS A 34 5.92 -1.72 2.14
C LYS A 34 6.80 -2.01 0.93
N LEU A 35 6.39 -2.91 0.03
CA LEU A 35 7.12 -3.21 -1.19
C LEU A 35 7.20 -2.02 -2.16
N PHE A 36 6.16 -1.18 -2.20
CA PHE A 36 6.17 0.09 -2.92
C PHE A 36 7.17 1.08 -2.30
N GLU A 37 7.09 1.28 -0.98
CA GLU A 37 7.95 2.21 -0.23
C GLU A 37 9.45 1.90 -0.41
N ILE A 38 9.82 0.61 -0.44
CA ILE A 38 11.22 0.19 -0.66
C ILE A 38 11.59 0.03 -2.15
N HIS A 39 10.78 0.58 -3.06
CA HIS A 39 10.96 0.57 -4.51
C HIS A 39 11.11 -0.84 -5.13
N ARG A 40 10.47 -1.85 -4.54
CA ARG A 40 10.38 -3.22 -5.10
C ARG A 40 9.19 -3.39 -6.03
N LEU A 41 8.11 -2.67 -5.79
CA LEU A 41 6.95 -2.58 -6.67
C LEU A 41 6.75 -1.14 -7.13
N SER A 42 6.35 -0.96 -8.38
CA SER A 42 5.79 0.32 -8.83
C SER A 42 4.40 0.49 -8.21
N LEU A 43 3.90 1.73 -8.17
CA LEU A 43 2.56 2.05 -7.66
C LEU A 43 1.46 1.16 -8.29
N GLY A 44 1.52 0.95 -9.61
CA GLY A 44 0.57 0.10 -10.33
C GLY A 44 0.69 -1.38 -9.94
N LYS A 45 1.93 -1.90 -9.84
CA LYS A 45 2.17 -3.30 -9.45
C LYS A 45 1.78 -3.57 -8.00
N ALA A 46 1.98 -2.60 -7.10
CA ALA A 46 1.56 -2.72 -5.71
C ALA A 46 0.03 -2.74 -5.56
N ALA A 47 -0.67 -1.89 -6.32
CA ALA A 47 -2.12 -1.92 -6.40
C ALA A 47 -2.64 -3.27 -6.94
N GLU A 48 -2.04 -3.79 -8.01
CA GLU A 48 -2.36 -5.11 -8.56
C GLU A 48 -2.08 -6.24 -7.55
N PHE A 49 -0.95 -6.19 -6.84
CA PHE A 49 -0.53 -7.18 -5.86
C PHE A 49 -1.58 -7.40 -4.75
N CYS A 50 -2.21 -6.33 -4.29
CA CYS A 50 -3.27 -6.38 -3.27
C CYS A 50 -4.69 -6.36 -3.85
N ASN A 51 -4.84 -6.64 -5.16
CA ASN A 51 -6.11 -6.66 -5.89
C ASN A 51 -6.95 -5.39 -5.67
N MET A 52 -6.28 -4.23 -5.68
CA MET A 52 -6.87 -2.94 -5.37
C MET A 52 -6.80 -2.01 -6.60
N PRO A 53 -7.86 -1.25 -6.93
CA PRO A 53 -7.77 -0.21 -7.94
C PRO A 53 -6.69 0.82 -7.58
N LYS A 54 -5.90 1.24 -8.58
CA LYS A 54 -4.75 2.15 -8.37
C LYS A 54 -5.11 3.41 -7.56
N LEU A 55 -6.23 4.07 -7.88
CA LEU A 55 -6.68 5.26 -7.15
C LEU A 55 -7.00 4.97 -5.67
N ARG A 56 -7.62 3.81 -5.38
CA ARG A 56 -7.89 3.39 -4.00
C ARG A 56 -6.59 3.07 -3.26
N PHE A 57 -5.62 2.44 -3.92
CA PHE A 57 -4.31 2.17 -3.33
C PHE A 57 -3.59 3.48 -2.96
N MET A 58 -3.59 4.48 -3.86
CA MET A 58 -3.05 5.81 -3.56
C MET A 58 -3.74 6.47 -2.35
N TYR A 59 -5.06 6.36 -2.27
CA TYR A 59 -5.82 6.89 -1.14
C TYR A 59 -5.44 6.21 0.20
N GLU A 60 -5.31 4.89 0.23
CA GLU A 60 -4.92 4.17 1.44
C GLU A 60 -3.45 4.43 1.84
N LEU A 61 -2.54 4.61 0.87
CA LEU A 61 -1.17 5.06 1.17
C LEU A 61 -1.17 6.41 1.89
N GLY A 62 -2.02 7.35 1.45
CA GLY A 62 -2.21 8.63 2.11
C GLY A 62 -2.68 8.50 3.56
N ARG A 63 -3.57 7.54 3.86
CA ARG A 63 -4.03 7.26 5.24
C ARG A 63 -2.92 6.74 6.15
N LEU A 64 -1.88 6.12 5.59
CA LEU A 64 -0.69 5.67 6.31
C LEU A 64 0.45 6.70 6.32
N ASN A 65 0.24 7.92 5.80
CA ASN A 65 1.28 8.93 5.58
C ASN A 65 2.47 8.42 4.74
N ILE A 66 2.22 7.50 3.80
CA ILE A 66 3.23 7.04 2.84
C ILE A 66 3.15 7.96 1.62
N PRO A 67 4.23 8.71 1.28
CA PRO A 67 4.23 9.59 0.12
C PRO A 67 4.01 8.81 -1.17
N VAL A 68 2.94 9.14 -1.89
CA VAL A 68 2.63 8.56 -3.22
C VAL A 68 3.42 9.27 -4.32
N ILE A 69 3.75 10.53 -4.05
CA ILE A 69 4.50 11.44 -4.90
C ILE A 69 5.80 11.74 -4.15
N ASN A 70 6.92 11.33 -4.72
CA ASN A 70 8.25 11.67 -4.23
C ASN A 70 8.85 12.65 -5.25
N LEU A 71 8.23 13.82 -5.40
CA LEU A 71 8.88 14.95 -6.06
C LEU A 71 10.02 15.34 -5.14
N ASP A 72 11.24 15.42 -5.66
CA ASP A 72 12.31 16.08 -4.93
C ASP A 72 11.98 17.57 -4.77
N ASP A 73 12.66 18.24 -3.84
CA ASP A 73 12.41 19.66 -3.54
C ASP A 73 12.52 20.54 -4.81
N ASP A 74 13.34 20.12 -5.77
CA ASP A 74 13.54 20.80 -7.06
C ASP A 74 12.31 20.66 -7.97
N GLN A 75 11.70 19.48 -8.07
CA GLN A 75 10.48 19.25 -8.83
C GLN A 75 9.26 19.95 -8.21
N ILE A 76 9.20 20.08 -6.88
CA ILE A 76 8.14 20.85 -6.20
C ILE A 76 8.30 22.36 -6.52
N ALA A 77 9.53 22.85 -6.55
CA ALA A 77 9.81 24.26 -6.86
C ALA A 77 9.46 24.63 -8.30
N ASP A 78 9.62 23.70 -9.24
CA ASP A 78 9.25 23.90 -10.64
C ASP A 78 7.72 23.90 -10.84
N GLU A 79 6.96 23.02 -10.16
CA GLU A 79 5.49 23.05 -10.23
C GLU A 79 4.89 24.33 -9.63
N LEU A 80 5.45 24.83 -8.52
CA LEU A 80 4.98 26.07 -7.86
C LEU A 80 5.32 27.37 -8.61
N ARG A 81 6.20 27.30 -9.62
CA ARG A 81 6.58 28.45 -10.46
C ARG A 81 5.69 28.62 -11.69
N ASP A 82 4.93 27.60 -12.06
CA ASP A 82 4.08 27.58 -13.26
C ASP A 82 2.60 27.97 -12.98
N ASP A 83 2.29 28.48 -11.78
CA ASP A 83 1.03 29.17 -11.38
C ASP A 83 1.22 30.70 -11.32
#